data_AF-A0A850ESZ3-F1
#
_entry.id   AF-A0A850ESZ3-F1
#
_cell.length_a   1.000
_cell.length_b   1.000
_cell.length_c   1.000
_cell.angle_alpha   90.00
_cell.angle_beta   90.00
_cell.angle_gamma   90.00
#
_symmetry.space_group_name_H-M   'P 1'
#
loop_
_entity.id
_entity.type
_entity.pdbx_description
1 polymer ?
#
loop_
_entity_poly.entity_id
_entity_poly.type
_entity_poly.pdbx_seq_one_letter_code
_entity_poly.pdbx_strand_id
1 'polypeptide(L)'
;MDILAEFGNRVKELRVRSGISQELLSHRSELDRTYISGVERGMRNISLVNIEKIANGLSVPMNYLFSSERFPSNPVCIKKDVEVPISERFKYHLDCDHKLLTIQIQGLLTGANVDYISKIWKGIVSNFAEGELSVFVDHRDMKASDGEPVVFFPEVIEKAVLLQQSVIARSKKAIVLCNSEFMVHQLNYMTTRSGVWDKTNPLYGKDKEMVGQAYELLDVHGNELIKPMQ
;
A
#
# COMPACT_ATOMS: atom_id res chain seq x y z
N MET A 1 24.50 -13.21 17.93
CA MET A 1 23.62 -12.51 16.98
C MET A 1 24.29 -12.61 15.62
N ASP A 2 23.63 -13.24 14.66
CA ASP A 2 24.14 -13.33 13.29
C ASP A 2 23.51 -12.20 12.48
N ILE A 3 24.26 -11.12 12.28
CA ILE A 3 23.78 -9.91 11.60
C ILE A 3 23.43 -10.17 10.14
N LEU A 4 24.10 -11.12 9.48
CA LEU A 4 23.82 -11.46 8.08
C LEU A 4 22.49 -12.19 7.97
N ALA A 5 22.24 -13.13 8.89
CA ALA A 5 20.96 -13.82 8.98
C ALA A 5 19.81 -12.87 9.32
N GLU A 6 20.02 -11.92 10.23
CA GLU A 6 19.01 -10.93 10.61
C GLU A 6 18.63 -10.01 9.43
N PHE A 7 19.62 -9.45 8.75
CA PHE A 7 19.38 -8.63 7.56
C PHE A 7 18.74 -9.44 6.43
N GLY A 8 19.22 -10.66 6.19
CA GLY A 8 18.64 -11.57 5.20
C GLY A 8 17.17 -11.88 5.47
N ASN A 9 16.81 -12.12 6.73
CA ASN A 9 15.43 -12.32 7.15
C ASN A 9 14.56 -11.08 6.90
N ARG A 10 15.08 -9.88 7.18
CA ARG A 10 14.36 -8.62 6.92
C ARG A 10 14.10 -8.38 5.44
N VAL A 11 15.06 -8.68 4.56
CA VAL A 11 14.85 -8.64 3.10
C VAL A 11 13.77 -9.63 2.68
N LYS A 12 13.85 -10.87 3.18
CA LYS A 12 12.87 -11.92 2.87
C LYS A 12 11.47 -11.53 3.33
N GLU A 13 11.35 -11.01 4.54
CA GLU A 13 10.10 -10.55 5.17
C GLU A 13 9.37 -9.53 4.30
N LEU A 14 10.03 -8.43 3.94
CA LEU A 14 9.44 -7.40 3.08
C LEU A 14 9.08 -7.97 1.71
N ARG A 15 9.95 -8.81 1.13
CA ARG A 15 9.69 -9.44 -0.16
C ARG A 15 8.43 -10.30 -0.14
N VAL A 16 8.27 -11.18 0.86
CA VAL A 16 7.09 -12.06 0.95
C VAL A 16 5.82 -11.28 1.24
N ARG A 17 5.90 -10.22 2.05
CA ARG A 17 4.76 -9.34 2.37
C ARG A 17 4.30 -8.52 1.17
N SER A 18 5.20 -8.19 0.24
CA SER A 18 4.84 -7.61 -1.07
C SER A 18 4.40 -8.63 -2.13
N GLY A 19 4.38 -9.94 -1.82
CA GLY A 19 4.05 -10.96 -2.81
C GLY A 19 5.07 -11.09 -3.95
N ILE A 20 6.32 -10.68 -3.73
CA ILE A 20 7.38 -10.66 -4.73
C ILE A 20 8.16 -11.99 -4.68
N SER A 21 8.50 -12.57 -5.83
CA SER A 21 9.40 -13.72 -5.92
C SER A 21 10.86 -13.28 -5.85
N GLN A 22 11.79 -14.18 -5.49
CA GLN A 22 13.23 -13.85 -5.56
C GLN A 22 13.67 -13.45 -6.97
N GLU A 23 13.08 -14.07 -8.00
CA GLU A 23 13.31 -13.72 -9.41
C GLU A 23 12.86 -12.28 -9.70
N LEU A 24 11.67 -11.90 -9.26
CA LEU A 24 11.17 -10.54 -9.48
C LEU A 24 11.99 -9.51 -8.70
N LEU A 25 12.41 -9.80 -7.46
CA LEU A 25 13.30 -8.92 -6.71
C LEU A 25 14.67 -8.78 -7.41
N SER A 26 15.23 -9.89 -7.90
CA SER A 26 16.47 -9.92 -8.69
C SER A 26 16.37 -8.99 -9.90
N HIS A 27 15.30 -9.11 -10.68
CA HIS A 27 15.06 -8.22 -11.82
C HIS A 27 14.94 -6.75 -11.40
N ARG A 28 14.14 -6.44 -10.37
CA ARG A 28 13.91 -5.04 -9.92
C ARG A 28 15.14 -4.40 -9.28
N SER A 29 16.02 -5.19 -8.69
CA SER A 29 17.26 -4.71 -8.07
C SER A 29 18.48 -4.79 -8.99
N GLU A 30 18.33 -5.35 -10.20
CA GLU A 30 19.44 -5.62 -11.13
C GLU A 30 20.57 -6.43 -10.46
N LEU A 31 20.19 -7.44 -9.67
CA LEU A 31 21.09 -8.35 -8.98
C LEU A 31 20.79 -9.77 -9.40
N ASP A 32 21.79 -10.65 -9.42
CA ASP A 32 21.58 -12.07 -9.74
C ASP A 32 20.65 -12.76 -8.72
N ARG A 33 19.73 -13.62 -9.17
CA ARG A 33 18.81 -14.33 -8.27
C ARG A 33 19.53 -15.15 -7.21
N THR A 34 20.65 -15.79 -7.55
CA THR A 34 21.46 -16.55 -6.58
C THR A 34 22.11 -15.65 -5.55
N TYR A 35 22.42 -14.40 -5.91
CA TYR A 35 22.87 -13.38 -4.96
C TYR A 35 21.77 -13.02 -3.97
N ILE A 36 20.55 -12.72 -4.45
CA ILE A 36 19.38 -12.47 -3.59
C ILE A 36 19.12 -13.65 -2.64
N SER A 37 19.11 -14.88 -3.17
CA SER A 37 18.97 -16.10 -2.37
C SER A 37 20.11 -16.27 -1.34
N GLY A 38 21.33 -15.84 -1.67
CA GLY A 38 22.47 -15.82 -0.75
C GLY A 38 22.28 -14.80 0.37
N VAL A 39 21.81 -13.60 0.06
CA VAL A 39 21.50 -12.54 1.03
C VAL A 39 20.41 -12.98 2.01
N GLU A 40 19.28 -13.50 1.50
CA GLU A 40 18.17 -13.94 2.36
C GLU A 40 18.52 -15.09 3.31
N ARG A 41 19.59 -15.84 3.02
CA ARG A 41 20.09 -16.93 3.86
C ARG A 41 21.25 -16.51 4.78
N GLY A 42 21.65 -15.24 4.77
CA GLY A 42 22.80 -14.75 5.54
C GLY A 42 24.17 -15.21 5.00
N MET A 43 24.23 -15.71 3.75
CA MET A 43 25.43 -16.28 3.14
C MET A 43 26.27 -15.24 2.37
N ARG A 44 25.93 -13.96 2.48
CA ARG A 44 26.57 -12.86 1.74
C ARG A 44 26.78 -11.67 2.66
N ASN A 45 28.02 -11.18 2.71
CA ASN A 45 28.30 -9.84 3.21
C ASN A 45 27.97 -8.83 2.09
N ILE A 46 26.85 -8.13 2.22
CA ILE A 46 26.31 -7.25 1.18
C ILE A 46 26.95 -5.86 1.25
N SER A 47 27.26 -5.27 0.10
CA SER A 47 27.76 -3.89 0.02
C SER A 47 26.61 -2.88 0.13
N LEU A 48 26.89 -1.66 0.59
CA LEU A 48 25.89 -0.59 0.71
C LEU A 48 25.14 -0.31 -0.61
N VAL A 49 25.84 -0.34 -1.75
CA VAL A 49 25.25 -0.16 -3.08
C VAL A 49 24.20 -1.25 -3.39
N ASN A 50 24.48 -2.50 -2.99
CA ASN A 50 23.52 -3.58 -3.21
C ASN A 50 22.35 -3.51 -2.23
N ILE A 51 22.55 -2.97 -1.02
CA ILE A 51 21.45 -2.69 -0.07
C ILE A 51 20.49 -1.66 -0.68
N GLU A 52 21.00 -0.57 -1.25
CA GLU A 52 20.20 0.45 -1.93
C GLU A 52 19.41 -0.16 -3.11
N LYS A 53 20.06 -0.97 -3.94
CA LYS A 53 19.40 -1.69 -5.04
C LYS A 53 18.26 -2.60 -4.56
N ILE A 54 18.46 -3.33 -3.46
CA ILE A 54 17.40 -4.16 -2.86
C ILE A 54 16.27 -3.30 -2.31
N ALA A 55 16.57 -2.19 -1.63
CA ALA A 55 15.56 -1.27 -1.10
C ALA A 55 14.68 -0.72 -2.23
N ASN A 56 15.30 -0.26 -3.33
CA ASN A 56 14.60 0.19 -4.53
C ASN A 56 13.75 -0.92 -5.15
N GLY A 57 14.29 -2.15 -5.24
CA GLY A 57 13.55 -3.30 -5.77
C GLY A 57 12.35 -3.72 -4.92
N LEU A 58 12.40 -3.41 -3.63
CA LEU A 58 11.30 -3.57 -2.66
C LEU A 58 10.40 -2.32 -2.57
N SER A 59 10.69 -1.24 -3.30
CA SER A 59 9.94 0.02 -3.25
C SER A 59 9.86 0.62 -1.83
N VAL A 60 10.99 0.60 -1.12
CA VAL A 60 11.16 1.22 0.20
C VAL A 60 12.44 2.05 0.25
N PRO A 61 12.53 3.07 1.11
CA PRO A 61 13.78 3.77 1.32
C PRO A 61 14.78 2.88 2.07
N MET A 62 16.08 3.10 1.84
CA MET A 62 17.14 2.26 2.40
C MET A 62 17.10 2.16 3.94
N ASN A 63 16.80 3.26 4.63
CA ASN A 63 16.72 3.28 6.09
C ASN A 63 15.61 2.37 6.64
N TYR A 64 14.54 2.15 5.89
CA TYR A 64 13.42 1.30 6.31
C TYR A 64 13.79 -0.20 6.36
N LEU A 65 14.86 -0.62 5.65
CA LEU A 65 15.44 -1.96 5.84
C LEU A 65 16.00 -2.17 7.26
N PHE A 66 16.22 -1.10 8.02
CA PHE A 66 16.74 -1.13 9.38
C PHE A 66 15.73 -0.61 10.42
N SER A 67 14.47 -0.36 10.04
CA SER A 67 13.42 0.10 10.96
C SER A 67 13.08 -0.97 11.99
N SER A 68 12.24 -0.66 12.98
CA SER A 68 11.77 -1.62 13.99
C SER A 68 10.47 -2.34 13.61
N GLU A 69 9.74 -1.87 12.60
CA GLU A 69 8.52 -2.53 12.12
C GLU A 69 8.89 -3.90 11.54
N ARG A 70 8.24 -4.97 12.01
CA ARG A 70 8.52 -6.35 11.64
C ARG A 70 7.25 -7.11 11.31
N PHE A 71 7.37 -8.06 10.39
CA PHE A 71 6.31 -8.93 9.92
C PHE A 71 6.78 -10.40 9.92
N PRO A 72 5.84 -11.35 9.86
CA PRO A 72 6.20 -12.74 9.60
C PRO A 72 6.78 -12.95 8.19
N SER A 73 7.81 -13.79 8.09
CA SER A 73 8.54 -14.11 6.84
C SER A 73 8.01 -15.33 6.08
N ASN A 74 6.85 -15.85 6.49
CA ASN A 74 6.10 -16.86 5.74
C ASN A 74 5.36 -16.22 4.56
N PRO A 75 5.24 -16.92 3.42
CA PRO A 75 4.44 -16.45 2.30
C PRO A 75 2.99 -16.19 2.70
N VAL A 76 2.44 -15.07 2.25
CA VAL A 76 1.03 -14.73 2.42
C VAL A 76 0.19 -15.58 1.47
N CYS A 77 -0.82 -16.30 1.99
CA CYS A 77 -1.65 -17.20 1.20
C CYS A 77 -2.88 -16.48 0.63
N ILE A 78 -2.78 -16.01 -0.62
CA ILE A 78 -3.90 -15.32 -1.30
C ILE A 78 -5.18 -16.16 -1.33
N LYS A 79 -5.07 -17.48 -1.54
CA LYS A 79 -6.23 -18.35 -1.79
C LYS A 79 -7.24 -18.40 -0.63
N LYS A 80 -6.78 -18.31 0.61
CA LYS A 80 -7.66 -18.30 1.80
C LYS A 80 -8.26 -16.92 2.06
N ASP A 81 -7.58 -15.86 1.62
CA ASP A 81 -7.95 -14.47 1.91
C ASP A 81 -8.96 -13.88 0.92
N VAL A 82 -9.08 -14.47 -0.28
CA VAL A 82 -9.97 -13.99 -1.35
C VAL A 82 -11.32 -14.73 -1.36
N GLU A 83 -11.62 -15.54 -0.33
CA GLU A 83 -12.91 -16.22 -0.21
C GLU A 83 -14.08 -15.22 -0.03
N VAL A 84 -13.83 -14.08 0.62
CA VAL A 84 -14.84 -13.03 0.80
C VAL A 84 -14.90 -12.13 -0.45
N PRO A 85 -16.07 -12.02 -1.11
CA PRO A 85 -16.25 -11.17 -2.28
C PRO A 85 -15.85 -9.72 -2.03
N ILE A 86 -15.34 -9.05 -3.08
CA ILE A 86 -14.95 -7.64 -2.95
C ILE A 86 -16.14 -6.75 -2.55
N SER A 87 -17.37 -7.10 -2.95
CA SER A 87 -18.59 -6.38 -2.56
C SER A 87 -18.83 -6.31 -1.05
N GLU A 88 -18.27 -7.24 -0.27
CA GLU A 88 -18.40 -7.27 1.18
C GLU A 88 -17.24 -6.57 1.89
N ARG A 89 -16.09 -6.43 1.21
CA ARG A 89 -14.84 -5.86 1.75
C ARG A 89 -14.49 -4.48 1.21
N PHE A 90 -15.27 -3.97 0.25
CA PHE A 90 -15.14 -2.64 -0.32
C PHE A 90 -16.45 -1.88 -0.07
N LYS A 91 -16.38 -0.86 0.79
CA LYS A 91 -17.48 0.08 1.01
C LYS A 91 -17.04 1.47 0.58
N TYR A 92 -17.96 2.26 0.05
CA TYR A 92 -17.70 3.66 -0.26
C TYR A 92 -18.91 4.51 0.11
N HIS A 93 -18.67 5.78 0.38
CA HIS A 93 -19.68 6.78 0.66
C HIS A 93 -19.30 8.07 -0.06
N LEU A 94 -20.26 8.65 -0.79
CA LEU A 94 -20.10 9.94 -1.43
C LEU A 94 -20.90 10.96 -0.64
N ASP A 95 -20.20 11.93 -0.09
CA ASP A 95 -20.77 13.13 0.50
C ASP A 95 -20.72 14.25 -0.54
N CYS A 96 -21.87 14.60 -1.09
CA CYS A 96 -21.97 15.65 -2.11
C CYS A 96 -21.82 17.06 -1.53
N ASP A 97 -22.19 17.26 -0.27
CA ASP A 97 -22.16 18.57 0.39
C ASP A 97 -20.70 18.95 0.68
N HIS A 98 -19.93 18.00 1.22
CA HIS A 98 -18.50 18.17 1.49
C HIS A 98 -17.60 17.79 0.31
N LYS A 99 -18.17 17.33 -0.81
CA LYS A 99 -17.45 16.88 -2.02
C LYS A 99 -16.34 15.90 -1.67
N LEU A 100 -16.73 14.86 -0.95
CA LEU A 100 -15.81 13.87 -0.40
C LEU A 100 -16.25 12.45 -0.79
N LEU A 101 -15.31 11.71 -1.37
CA LEU A 101 -15.45 10.27 -1.58
C LEU A 101 -14.64 9.51 -0.52
N THR A 102 -15.34 8.85 0.39
CA THR A 102 -14.78 7.96 1.40
C THR A 102 -14.79 6.53 0.88
N ILE A 103 -13.68 5.83 1.00
CA ILE A 103 -13.52 4.42 0.68
C ILE A 103 -12.97 3.68 1.90
N GLN A 104 -13.49 2.49 2.13
CA GLN A 104 -12.89 1.50 3.03
C GLN A 104 -12.64 0.20 2.28
N ILE A 105 -11.42 -0.34 2.43
CA ILE A 105 -11.00 -1.61 1.84
C ILE A 105 -10.44 -2.52 2.92
N GLN A 106 -10.96 -3.74 2.97
CA GLN A 106 -10.48 -4.78 3.87
C GLN A 106 -9.86 -5.95 3.11
N GLY A 107 -8.88 -6.61 3.72
CA GLY A 107 -8.25 -7.80 3.17
C GLY A 107 -7.40 -7.56 1.92
N LEU A 108 -7.02 -8.67 1.25
CA LEU A 108 -6.19 -8.63 0.05
C LEU A 108 -6.97 -8.18 -1.18
N LEU A 109 -6.28 -7.47 -2.06
CA LEU A 109 -6.77 -7.11 -3.39
C LEU A 109 -6.13 -8.01 -4.44
N THR A 110 -6.90 -8.34 -5.47
CA THR A 110 -6.44 -8.94 -6.73
C THR A 110 -6.55 -7.91 -7.85
N GLY A 111 -5.92 -8.18 -8.98
CA GLY A 111 -6.06 -7.32 -10.17
C GLY A 111 -7.53 -7.12 -10.59
N ALA A 112 -8.37 -8.16 -10.49
CA ALA A 112 -9.80 -8.07 -10.80
C ALA A 112 -10.56 -7.16 -9.82
N ASN A 113 -10.16 -7.13 -8.54
CA ASN A 113 -10.75 -6.23 -7.56
C ASN A 113 -10.45 -4.76 -7.91
N VAL A 114 -9.21 -4.47 -8.31
CA VAL A 114 -8.83 -3.11 -8.72
C VAL A 114 -9.60 -2.67 -9.97
N ASP A 115 -9.80 -3.56 -10.94
CA ASP A 115 -10.60 -3.22 -12.14
C ASP A 115 -12.06 -2.89 -11.79
N TYR A 116 -12.65 -3.65 -10.87
CA TYR A 116 -14.01 -3.40 -10.38
C TYR A 116 -14.10 -2.04 -9.67
N ILE A 117 -13.21 -1.79 -8.72
CA ILE A 117 -13.13 -0.51 -7.98
C ILE A 117 -12.90 0.65 -8.94
N SER A 118 -12.04 0.47 -9.95
CA SER A 118 -11.72 1.51 -10.93
C SER A 118 -12.93 1.97 -11.72
N LYS A 119 -13.81 1.05 -12.13
CA LYS A 119 -15.05 1.40 -12.84
C LYS A 119 -15.96 2.29 -11.99
N ILE A 120 -16.11 1.95 -10.71
CA ILE A 120 -16.95 2.71 -9.77
C ILE A 120 -16.36 4.10 -9.56
N TRP A 121 -15.07 4.19 -9.24
CA TRP A 121 -14.43 5.48 -8.92
C TRP A 121 -14.41 6.41 -10.11
N LYS A 122 -14.08 5.91 -11.31
CA LYS A 122 -14.13 6.72 -12.54
C LYS A 122 -15.54 7.26 -12.78
N GLY A 123 -16.57 6.44 -12.58
CA GLY A 123 -17.96 6.84 -12.72
C GLY A 123 -18.37 7.92 -11.72
N ILE A 124 -17.89 7.86 -10.47
CA ILE A 124 -18.15 8.89 -9.46
C ILE A 124 -17.43 10.18 -9.84
N VAL A 125 -16.11 10.13 -10.04
CA VAL A 125 -15.26 11.31 -10.28
C VAL A 125 -15.63 12.03 -11.58
N SER A 126 -16.16 11.33 -12.59
CA SER A 126 -16.61 11.99 -13.83
C SER A 126 -17.78 12.95 -13.64
N ASN A 127 -18.51 12.89 -12.52
CA ASN A 127 -19.60 13.83 -12.22
C ASN A 127 -19.13 15.14 -11.58
N PHE A 128 -17.83 15.26 -11.29
CA PHE A 128 -17.24 16.43 -10.64
C PHE A 128 -16.26 17.14 -11.58
N ALA A 129 -16.16 18.45 -11.42
CA ALA A 129 -15.12 19.24 -12.06
C ALA A 129 -13.74 18.84 -11.54
N GLU A 130 -12.71 19.15 -12.32
CA GLU A 130 -11.34 18.88 -11.90
C GLU A 130 -10.97 19.70 -10.66
N GLY A 131 -10.34 19.05 -9.67
CA GLY A 131 -9.96 19.67 -8.40
C GLY A 131 -11.12 19.86 -7.42
N GLU A 132 -12.32 19.36 -7.73
CA GLU A 132 -13.51 19.58 -6.91
C GLU A 132 -13.67 18.54 -5.79
N LEU A 133 -13.43 17.26 -6.10
CA LEU A 133 -13.66 16.14 -5.20
C LEU A 133 -12.40 15.79 -4.40
N SER A 134 -12.51 15.66 -3.07
CA SER A 134 -11.48 15.07 -2.22
C SER A 134 -11.73 13.56 -2.07
N VAL A 135 -10.66 12.78 -1.94
CA VAL A 135 -10.75 11.32 -1.75
C VAL A 135 -10.15 10.94 -0.41
N PHE A 136 -10.82 10.05 0.30
CA PHE A 136 -10.35 9.45 1.53
C PHE A 136 -10.37 7.93 1.39
N VAL A 137 -9.26 7.26 1.72
CA VAL A 137 -9.13 5.80 1.60
C VAL A 137 -8.66 5.22 2.92
N ASP A 138 -9.42 4.30 3.51
CA ASP A 138 -9.04 3.56 4.71
C ASP A 138 -8.56 2.15 4.35
N HIS A 139 -7.27 1.91 4.52
CA HIS A 139 -6.60 0.63 4.31
C HIS A 139 -6.16 -0.04 5.61
N ARG A 140 -6.55 0.46 6.79
CA ARG A 140 -6.10 -0.13 8.07
C ARG A 140 -6.45 -1.60 8.25
N ASP A 141 -7.57 -2.01 7.66
CA ASP A 141 -8.06 -3.40 7.69
C ASP A 141 -7.61 -4.22 6.46
N MET A 142 -6.67 -3.72 5.66
CA MET A 142 -5.97 -4.54 4.68
C MET A 142 -4.99 -5.48 5.38
N LYS A 143 -5.53 -6.55 5.96
CA LYS A 143 -4.78 -7.59 6.68
C LYS A 143 -5.00 -8.94 6.00
N ALA A 144 -4.01 -9.81 6.08
CA ALA A 144 -4.21 -11.22 5.69
C ALA A 144 -5.05 -11.96 6.74
N SER A 145 -5.46 -13.20 6.45
CA SER A 145 -6.20 -14.05 7.41
C SER A 145 -5.45 -14.34 8.70
N ASP A 146 -4.13 -14.17 8.72
CA ASP A 146 -3.30 -14.24 9.93
C ASP A 146 -3.42 -12.99 10.81
N GLY A 147 -4.16 -11.97 10.36
CA GLY A 147 -4.34 -10.69 11.06
C GLY A 147 -3.20 -9.70 10.82
N GLU A 148 -2.17 -10.10 10.06
CA GLU A 148 -0.99 -9.29 9.83
C GLU A 148 -1.20 -8.31 8.67
N PRO A 149 -0.60 -7.11 8.74
CA PRO A 149 -0.62 -6.17 7.64
C PRO A 149 -0.12 -6.79 6.33
N VAL A 150 -0.77 -6.42 5.23
CA VAL A 150 -0.33 -6.73 3.87
C VAL A 150 -0.25 -5.47 3.04
N VAL A 151 0.60 -5.50 2.02
CA VAL A 151 0.71 -4.42 1.04
C VAL A 151 0.25 -4.91 -0.33
N PHE A 152 0.38 -4.06 -1.35
CA PHE A 152 -0.08 -4.34 -2.69
C PHE A 152 0.83 -5.34 -3.41
N PHE A 153 0.23 -6.37 -4.00
CA PHE A 153 0.94 -7.35 -4.81
C PHE A 153 1.28 -6.74 -6.19
N PRO A 154 2.29 -7.26 -6.92
CA PRO A 154 2.74 -6.64 -8.17
C PRO A 154 1.63 -6.38 -9.19
N GLU A 155 0.69 -7.31 -9.36
CA GLU A 155 -0.45 -7.14 -10.27
C GLU A 155 -1.42 -6.02 -9.84
N VAL A 156 -1.57 -5.81 -8.53
CA VAL A 156 -2.41 -4.76 -7.94
C VAL A 156 -1.74 -3.41 -8.14
N ILE A 157 -0.42 -3.34 -7.91
CA ILE A 157 0.37 -2.11 -8.05
C ILE A 157 0.18 -1.51 -9.45
N GLU A 158 0.36 -2.30 -10.52
CA GLU A 158 0.27 -1.79 -11.89
C GLU A 158 -1.12 -1.20 -12.20
N LYS A 159 -2.19 -1.88 -11.77
CA LYS A 159 -3.57 -1.39 -11.97
C LYS A 159 -3.90 -0.19 -11.09
N ALA A 160 -3.38 -0.16 -9.88
CA ALA A 160 -3.61 0.93 -8.94
C ALA A 160 -2.89 2.22 -9.37
N VAL A 161 -1.71 2.13 -10.02
CA VAL A 161 -1.06 3.29 -10.66
C VAL A 161 -1.96 3.90 -11.73
N LEU A 162 -2.55 3.08 -12.60
CA LEU A 162 -3.50 3.56 -13.63
C LEU A 162 -4.77 4.15 -13.01
N LEU A 163 -5.27 3.56 -11.93
CA LEU A 163 -6.40 4.09 -11.16
C LEU A 163 -6.07 5.50 -10.65
N GLN A 164 -4.91 5.67 -10.00
CA GLN A 164 -4.45 6.95 -9.46
C GLN A 164 -4.33 8.03 -10.53
N GLN A 165 -3.77 7.71 -11.69
CA GLN A 165 -3.69 8.64 -12.84
C GLN A 165 -5.06 9.10 -13.32
N SER A 166 -6.07 8.23 -13.28
CA SER A 166 -7.41 8.55 -13.79
C SER A 166 -8.32 9.25 -12.78
N VAL A 167 -8.16 8.93 -11.49
CA VAL A 167 -9.04 9.42 -10.42
C VAL A 167 -8.34 10.50 -9.63
N ILE A 168 -7.22 10.17 -8.98
CA ILE A 168 -6.55 11.07 -8.02
C ILE A 168 -5.97 12.30 -8.71
N ALA A 169 -5.46 12.15 -9.95
CA ALA A 169 -4.95 13.29 -10.71
C ALA A 169 -6.01 14.39 -10.93
N ARG A 170 -7.29 14.01 -11.05
CA ARG A 170 -8.42 14.94 -11.21
C ARG A 170 -9.04 15.36 -9.89
N SER A 171 -8.74 14.67 -8.79
CA SER A 171 -9.18 15.02 -7.45
C SER A 171 -8.44 16.25 -6.92
N LYS A 172 -9.05 16.88 -5.91
CA LYS A 172 -8.43 17.96 -5.13
C LYS A 172 -7.20 17.45 -4.38
N LYS A 173 -7.39 16.35 -3.64
CA LYS A 173 -6.40 15.66 -2.81
C LYS A 173 -6.92 14.27 -2.44
N ALA A 174 -6.01 13.40 -1.99
CA ALA A 174 -6.30 12.08 -1.51
C ALA A 174 -5.61 11.83 -0.17
N ILE A 175 -6.37 11.53 0.87
CA ILE A 175 -5.83 11.13 2.17
C ILE A 175 -5.99 9.62 2.31
N VAL A 176 -4.92 8.92 2.69
CA VAL A 176 -4.93 7.45 2.79
C VAL A 176 -4.46 7.01 4.15
N LEU A 177 -5.30 6.27 4.88
CA LEU A 177 -4.94 5.65 6.14
C LEU A 177 -4.31 4.28 5.86
N CYS A 178 -3.04 4.13 6.18
CA CYS A 178 -2.26 2.92 5.94
C CYS A 178 -2.29 1.97 7.14
N ASN A 179 -2.11 0.68 6.89
CA ASN A 179 -2.03 -0.35 7.94
C ASN A 179 -0.62 -0.50 8.57
N SER A 180 0.40 0.08 7.94
CA SER A 180 1.82 -0.09 8.28
C SER A 180 2.65 1.05 7.69
N GLU A 181 3.82 1.29 8.25
CA GLU A 181 4.83 2.17 7.65
C GLU A 181 5.29 1.60 6.30
N PHE A 182 5.32 0.26 6.17
CA PHE A 182 5.59 -0.40 4.91
C PHE A 182 4.63 0.03 3.78
N MET A 183 3.32 0.06 4.08
CA MET A 183 2.32 0.47 3.11
C MET A 183 2.49 1.95 2.70
N VAL A 184 2.86 2.82 3.65
CA VAL A 184 3.18 4.23 3.35
C VAL A 184 4.29 4.29 2.30
N HIS A 185 5.37 3.52 2.46
CA HIS A 185 6.46 3.50 1.48
C HIS A 185 6.04 2.95 0.11
N GLN A 186 5.27 1.86 0.07
CA GLN A 186 4.72 1.35 -1.19
C GLN A 186 3.85 2.40 -1.89
N LEU A 187 2.99 3.08 -1.14
CA LEU A 187 2.09 4.08 -1.68
C LEU A 187 2.84 5.33 -2.17
N ASN A 188 3.88 5.77 -1.47
CA ASN A 188 4.76 6.84 -1.94
C ASN A 188 5.46 6.48 -3.26
N TYR A 189 5.90 5.23 -3.41
CA TYR A 189 6.47 4.76 -4.67
C TYR A 189 5.42 4.76 -5.79
N MET A 190 4.21 4.28 -5.50
CA MET A 190 3.09 4.27 -6.47
C MET A 190 2.67 5.67 -6.90
N THR A 191 2.53 6.61 -5.96
CA THR A 191 2.11 7.99 -6.23
C THR A 191 3.16 8.77 -7.03
N THR A 192 4.44 8.48 -6.80
CA THR A 192 5.53 8.98 -7.64
C THR A 192 5.38 8.46 -9.08
N ARG A 193 5.12 7.16 -9.26
CA ARG A 193 4.92 6.56 -10.59
C ARG A 193 3.67 7.05 -11.31
N SER A 194 2.59 7.34 -10.58
CA SER A 194 1.35 7.86 -11.14
C SER A 194 1.35 9.37 -11.32
N GLY A 195 2.34 10.09 -10.79
CA GLY A 195 2.46 11.55 -10.92
C GLY A 195 1.48 12.32 -10.03
N VAL A 196 1.05 11.75 -8.89
CA VAL A 196 0.08 12.35 -7.95
C VAL A 196 0.62 12.45 -6.52
N TRP A 197 1.95 12.39 -6.37
CA TRP A 197 2.64 12.44 -5.07
C TRP A 197 2.37 13.74 -4.30
N ASP A 198 2.11 14.84 -5.00
CA ASP A 198 1.79 16.15 -4.46
C ASP A 198 0.33 16.28 -4.00
N LYS A 199 -0.54 15.37 -4.45
CA LYS A 199 -1.97 15.33 -4.12
C LYS A 199 -2.32 14.23 -3.12
N THR A 200 -1.39 13.35 -2.79
CA THR A 200 -1.66 12.17 -1.96
C THR A 200 -0.93 12.23 -0.64
N ASN A 201 -1.63 12.03 0.47
CA ASN A 201 -1.07 12.03 1.81
C ASN A 201 -1.35 10.67 2.48
N PRO A 202 -0.42 9.72 2.40
CA PRO A 202 -0.45 8.49 3.19
C PRO A 202 -0.14 8.80 4.66
N LEU A 203 -0.93 8.25 5.57
CA LEU A 203 -0.77 8.41 7.01
C LEU A 203 -0.70 7.04 7.68
N TYR A 204 0.23 6.90 8.63
CA TYR A 204 0.34 5.74 9.51
C TYR A 204 0.69 6.21 10.92
N GLY A 205 0.06 5.63 11.94
CA GLY A 205 0.23 6.05 13.33
C GLY A 205 -0.85 5.46 14.24
N LYS A 206 -0.96 5.95 15.48
CA LYS A 206 -2.03 5.53 16.40
C LYS A 206 -3.38 5.97 15.84
N ASP A 207 -4.36 5.06 15.85
CA ASP A 207 -5.67 5.24 15.21
C ASP A 207 -6.33 6.61 15.46
N LYS A 208 -6.32 7.12 16.70
CA LYS A 208 -6.98 8.39 17.04
C LYS A 208 -6.27 9.63 16.49
N GLU A 209 -4.95 9.68 16.58
CA GLU A 209 -4.17 10.83 16.10
C GLU A 209 -4.23 10.92 14.58
N MET A 210 -4.13 9.77 13.91
CA MET A 210 -4.16 9.67 12.46
C MET A 210 -5.51 10.10 11.87
N VAL A 211 -6.61 9.67 12.50
CA VAL A 211 -7.95 10.06 12.08
C VAL A 211 -8.17 11.57 12.27
N GLY A 212 -7.71 12.14 13.39
CA GLY A 212 -7.73 13.59 13.61
C GLY A 212 -6.98 14.37 12.52
N GLN A 213 -5.75 13.93 12.18
CA GLN A 213 -4.98 14.52 11.09
C GLN A 213 -5.68 14.41 9.74
N ALA A 214 -6.35 13.30 9.46
CA ALA A 214 -7.11 13.14 8.23
C ALA A 214 -8.31 14.10 8.14
N TYR A 215 -9.04 14.29 9.25
CA TYR A 215 -10.13 15.27 9.33
C TYR A 215 -9.63 16.69 9.06
N GLU A 216 -8.55 17.10 9.73
CA GLU A 216 -7.90 18.40 9.52
C GLU A 216 -7.45 18.58 8.07
N LEU A 217 -6.79 17.55 7.52
CA LEU A 217 -6.30 17.58 6.14
C LEU A 217 -7.42 17.59 5.12
N LEU A 218 -8.63 17.10 5.43
CA LEU A 218 -9.78 17.13 4.53
C LEU A 218 -10.64 18.38 4.68
N ASP A 219 -10.43 19.19 5.71
CA ASP A 219 -11.30 20.31 6.09
C ASP A 219 -12.72 19.82 6.47
N VAL A 220 -12.77 18.67 7.16
CA VAL A 220 -14.02 18.03 7.63
C VAL A 220 -14.05 18.06 9.15
N HIS A 221 -15.11 18.61 9.73
CA HIS A 221 -15.30 18.68 11.18
C HIS A 221 -16.46 17.77 11.62
N GLY A 222 -16.18 16.65 12.30
CA GLY A 222 -17.21 15.74 12.81
C GLY A 222 -16.81 14.26 12.77
N ASN A 223 -17.69 13.34 13.17
CA ASN A 223 -17.41 11.89 13.21
C ASN A 223 -17.77 11.17 11.89
N GLU A 224 -17.66 11.87 10.75
CA GLU A 224 -18.35 11.50 9.51
C GLU A 224 -17.52 10.65 8.52
N LEU A 225 -16.18 10.70 8.60
CA LEU A 225 -15.28 9.98 7.67
C LEU A 225 -15.32 8.46 7.83
N ILE A 226 -15.45 7.94 9.06
CA ILE A 226 -15.25 6.51 9.34
C ILE A 226 -16.49 5.95 10.04
N LYS A 227 -17.42 5.41 9.25
CA LYS A 227 -18.48 4.58 9.79
C LYS A 227 -17.93 3.16 9.94
N PRO A 228 -17.91 2.57 11.15
CA PRO A 228 -17.46 1.19 11.31
C PRO A 228 -18.28 0.28 10.41
N MET A 229 -17.63 -0.73 9.83
CA MET A 229 -18.33 -1.77 9.09
C MET A 229 -19.21 -2.54 10.09
N GLN A 230 -20.50 -2.22 10.11
CA GLN A 230 -21.54 -3.12 10.59
C GLN A 230 -21.58 -4.37 9.72
#